data_AF-A0A2V7XLH3-F1
#
_entry.id   AF-A0A2V7XLH3-F1
#
_cell.length_a   1.000
_cell.length_b   1.000
_cell.length_c   1.000
_cell.angle_alpha   90.00
_cell.angle_beta   90.00
_cell.angle_gamma   90.00
#
_symmetry.space_group_name_H-M   'P 1'
#
loop_
_entity.id
_entity.type
_entity.pdbx_description
1 polymer ?
#
loop_
_entity_poly.entity_id
_entity_poly.type
_entity_poly.pdbx_seq_one_letter_code
_entity_poly.pdbx_strand_id
1 'polypeptide(L)'
;EPRPWPQEVERFFAAVQRLEEYLASRAPLGSSAEKLFQGALADTLTHIGQINMLRRLFGAPVRGESYYRAEIERGRVGRDQPAPRREFD
;
A
#
# COMPACT_ATOMS: atom_id res chain seq x y z
N GLU A 1 20.42 3.10 -6.03
CA GLU A 1 20.72 3.77 -4.74
C GLU A 1 19.48 4.47 -4.22
N PRO A 2 19.33 4.61 -2.89
CA PRO A 2 18.26 5.40 -2.29
C PRO A 2 18.34 6.88 -2.72
N ARG A 3 17.20 7.47 -3.03
CA ARG A 3 17.02 8.89 -3.34
C ARG A 3 16.66 9.66 -2.05
N PRO A 4 16.69 11.00 -2.08
CA PRO A 4 16.10 11.81 -1.01
C PRO A 4 14.67 11.37 -0.71
N TRP A 5 14.30 11.37 0.58
CA TRP A 5 13.02 10.84 1.06
C TRP A 5 11.78 11.31 0.28
N PRO A 6 11.60 12.61 -0.04
CA PRO A 6 10.43 13.03 -0.83
C PRO A 6 10.33 12.32 -2.19
N GLN A 7 11.46 12.12 -2.87
CA GLN A 7 11.53 11.44 -4.16
C GLN A 7 11.27 9.93 -4.03
N GLU A 8 11.65 9.34 -2.90
CA GLU A 8 11.31 7.95 -2.57
C GLU A 8 9.79 7.76 -2.41
N VAL A 9 9.14 8.70 -1.71
CA VAL A 9 7.68 8.66 -1.54
C VAL A 9 6.95 8.86 -2.88
N GLU A 10 7.40 9.80 -3.72
CA GLU A 10 6.87 9.97 -5.07
C GLU A 10 7.06 8.70 -5.92
N ARG A 11 8.25 8.08 -5.84
CA ARG A 11 8.54 6.84 -6.56
C ARG A 11 7.61 5.71 -6.12
N PHE A 12 7.34 5.57 -4.83
CA PHE A 12 6.41 4.58 -4.30
C PHE A 12 5.01 4.77 -4.88
N PHE A 13 4.43 5.96 -4.76
CA PHE A 13 3.08 6.23 -5.27
C PHE A 13 2.99 6.09 -6.79
N ALA A 14 4.03 6.49 -7.53
CA ALA A 14 4.11 6.29 -8.98
C ALA A 14 4.17 4.80 -9.38
N ALA A 15 4.71 3.92 -8.54
CA ALA A 15 4.72 2.49 -8.77
C ALA A 15 3.35 1.85 -8.49
N VAL A 16 2.68 2.26 -7.40
CA VAL A 16 1.31 1.81 -7.10
C VAL A 16 0.32 2.25 -8.18
N GLN A 17 0.44 3.50 -8.66
CA GLN A 17 -0.37 4.01 -9.78
C GLN A 17 -0.20 3.18 -11.05
N ARG A 18 1.03 2.81 -11.41
CA ARG A 18 1.30 1.95 -12.57
C ARG A 18 0.70 0.55 -12.41
N LEU A 19 0.74 0.00 -11.20
CA LEU A 19 0.10 -1.28 -10.90
C LEU A 19 -1.41 -1.19 -11.06
N GLU A 20 -2.03 -0.13 -10.53
CA GLU A 20 -3.47 0.13 -10.67
C GLU A 20 -3.88 0.27 -12.15
N GLU A 21 -3.14 1.04 -12.95
CA GLU A 21 -3.37 1.17 -14.39
C GLU A 21 -3.29 -0.17 -15.12
N TYR A 22 -2.30 -1.00 -14.76
CA TYR A 22 -2.16 -2.34 -15.32
C TYR A 22 -3.35 -3.24 -14.95
N LEU A 23 -3.74 -3.27 -13.69
CA LEU A 23 -4.88 -4.06 -13.20
C LEU A 23 -6.23 -3.55 -13.75
N ALA A 24 -6.33 -2.26 -14.04
CA ALA A 24 -7.50 -1.66 -14.67
C ALA A 24 -7.57 -1.89 -16.18
N SER A 25 -6.45 -2.26 -16.81
CA SER A 25 -6.39 -2.54 -18.24
C SER A 25 -7.09 -3.86 -18.60
N ARG A 26 -7.24 -4.12 -19.91
CA ARG A 26 -7.70 -5.41 -20.43
C ARG A 26 -6.55 -6.40 -20.67
N ALA A 27 -5.33 -6.07 -20.26
CA ALA A 27 -4.19 -6.94 -20.42
C ALA A 27 -4.32 -8.18 -19.51
N PRO A 28 -3.89 -9.37 -19.96
CA PRO A 28 -3.83 -10.53 -19.10
C PRO A 28 -2.81 -10.32 -17.97
N LEU A 29 -3.12 -10.82 -16.77
CA LEU A 29 -2.33 -10.65 -15.53
C LEU A 29 -0.93 -11.29 -15.55
N GLY A 30 -0.58 -12.04 -16.60
CA GLY A 30 0.69 -12.78 -16.72
C GLY A 30 0.88 -13.94 -15.73
N SER A 31 0.08 -13.99 -14.66
CA SER A 31 0.01 -15.06 -13.67
C SER A 31 -1.39 -15.06 -13.01
N SER A 32 -1.67 -15.99 -12.10
CA SER A 32 -2.95 -16.00 -11.39
C SER A 32 -3.02 -14.87 -10.36
N ALA A 33 -4.23 -14.40 -10.05
CA ALA A 33 -4.43 -13.35 -9.05
C ALA A 33 -3.90 -13.77 -7.68
N GLU A 34 -4.03 -15.05 -7.32
CA GLU A 34 -3.52 -15.61 -6.07
C GLU A 34 -1.99 -15.52 -6.00
N LYS A 35 -1.28 -15.81 -7.09
CA LYS A 35 0.19 -15.71 -7.12
C LYS A 35 0.66 -14.26 -7.03
N LEU A 36 -0.02 -13.32 -7.70
CA LEU A 36 0.27 -11.90 -7.57
C LEU A 36 0.05 -11.42 -6.14
N PHE A 37 -1.06 -11.84 -5.53
CA PHE A 37 -1.42 -11.45 -4.18
C PHE A 37 -0.48 -12.05 -3.12
N GLN A 38 -0.31 -13.38 -3.14
CA GLN A 38 0.51 -14.10 -2.16
C GLN A 38 2.02 -13.86 -2.34
N GLY A 39 2.45 -13.49 -3.55
CA GLY A 39 3.83 -13.10 -3.83
C GLY A 39 4.07 -11.64 -3.49
N ALA A 40 4.08 -10.78 -4.53
CA ALA A 40 4.55 -9.41 -4.41
C ALA A 40 3.72 -8.54 -3.45
N LEU A 41 2.38 -8.70 -3.42
CA LEU A 41 1.54 -7.87 -2.55
C LEU A 41 1.69 -8.27 -1.07
N ALA A 42 1.65 -9.57 -0.75
CA ALA A 42 1.86 -10.05 0.62
C ALA A 42 3.28 -9.75 1.14
N ASP A 43 4.30 -9.83 0.29
CA ASP A 43 5.67 -9.41 0.63
C ASP A 43 5.74 -7.90 0.96
N THR A 44 5.08 -7.06 0.15
CA THR A 44 4.96 -5.62 0.43
C THR A 44 4.26 -5.36 1.77
N LEU A 45 3.16 -6.08 2.06
CA LEU A 45 2.46 -5.98 3.34
C LEU A 45 3.34 -6.41 4.52
N THR A 46 4.20 -7.42 4.34
CA THR A 46 5.18 -7.85 5.34
C THR A 46 6.15 -6.74 5.69
N HIS A 47 6.72 -6.07 4.68
CA HIS A 47 7.62 -4.94 4.90
C HIS A 47 6.94 -3.74 5.56
N ILE A 48 5.69 -3.43 5.19
CA ILE A 48 4.90 -2.40 5.88
C ILE A 48 4.70 -2.77 7.37
N GLY A 49 4.44 -4.05 7.66
CA GLY A 49 4.36 -4.57 9.03
C GLY A 49 5.64 -4.36 9.83
N GLN A 50 6.80 -4.65 9.24
CA GLN A 50 8.11 -4.42 9.85
C GLN A 50 8.35 -2.93 10.15
N ILE A 51 8.03 -2.03 9.21
CA ILE A 51 8.13 -0.58 9.41
C ILE A 51 7.19 -0.13 10.55
N ASN A 52 5.94 -0.62 10.57
CA ASN A 52 4.99 -0.30 11.63
C ASN A 52 5.46 -0.77 13.01
N MET A 53 6.10 -1.94 13.09
CA MET A 53 6.73 -2.41 14.32
C MET A 53 7.85 -1.46 14.78
N LEU A 54 8.75 -1.07 13.89
CA LEU A 54 9.82 -0.11 14.21
C LEU A 54 9.25 1.23 14.69
N ARG A 55 8.23 1.75 14.01
CA ARG A 55 7.54 2.99 14.41
C ARG A 55 6.96 2.92 15.82
N ARG A 56 6.39 1.79 16.22
CA ARG A 56 5.90 1.56 17.60
C ARG A 56 7.04 1.60 18.61
N LEU A 57 8.17 0.96 18.30
CA LEU A 57 9.36 0.98 19.17
C LEU A 57 9.91 2.40 19.37
N PHE A 58 9.80 3.27 18.36
CA PHE A 58 10.20 4.68 18.43
C PHE A 58 9.11 5.62 18.98
N GLY A 59 8.01 5.11 19.52
CA GLY A 59 6.94 5.94 20.11
C GLY A 59 6.11 6.73 19.08
N ALA A 60 6.16 6.36 17.80
CA ALA A 60 5.42 7.00 16.71
C ALA A 60 4.45 6.02 15.99
N PRO A 61 3.56 5.32 16.72
CA PRO A 61 2.70 4.29 16.15
C PRO A 61 1.78 4.85 15.04
N VAL A 62 1.51 4.03 14.04
CA VAL A 62 0.40 4.24 13.11
C VAL A 62 -0.83 3.53 13.71
N ARG A 63 -1.96 4.23 13.82
CA ARG A 63 -3.22 3.63 14.29
C ARG A 63 -3.68 2.56 13.31
N GLY A 64 -4.13 1.43 13.83
CA GLY A 64 -4.66 0.37 12.98
C GLY A 64 -6.03 0.79 12.42
N GLU A 65 -6.33 0.46 11.17
CA GLU A 65 -7.64 0.66 10.56
C GLU A 65 -8.25 -0.67 10.11
N SER A 66 -9.58 -0.78 10.17
CA SER A 66 -10.30 -1.90 9.57
C SER A 66 -10.37 -1.77 8.04
N TYR A 67 -9.49 -2.46 7.31
CA TYR A 67 -9.53 -2.51 5.84
C TYR A 67 -10.85 -3.07 5.28
N TYR A 68 -11.53 -3.93 6.04
CA TYR A 68 -12.86 -4.42 5.67
C TYR A 68 -13.93 -3.30 5.65
N ARG A 69 -13.76 -2.27 6.47
CA ARG A 69 -14.69 -1.12 6.55
C ARG A 69 -14.18 0.11 5.79
N ALA A 70 -12.91 0.13 5.41
CA ALA A 70 -12.29 1.23 4.71
C ALA A 70 -13.02 1.56 3.41
N GLU A 71 -13.00 2.83 3.05
CA GLU A 71 -13.47 3.26 1.73
C GLU A 71 -12.37 2.99 0.71
N ILE A 72 -12.67 2.15 -0.28
CA ILE A 72 -11.74 1.78 -1.34
C ILE A 72 -12.33 2.26 -2.66
N GLU A 73 -11.58 3.14 -3.34
CA GLU A 73 -11.97 3.72 -4.62
C GLU A 73 -10.89 3.43 -5.67
N ARG A 74 -11.33 2.94 -6.83
CA ARG A 74 -10.45 2.69 -7.99
C ARG A 74 -9.76 3.99 -8.39
N GLY A 75 -8.45 3.94 -8.65
CA GLY A 75 -7.65 5.11 -9.03
C GLY A 75 -7.21 6.02 -7.87
N ARG A 76 -7.72 5.85 -6.64
CA ARG A 76 -7.24 6.61 -5.47
C ARG A 76 -6.10 5.87 -4.78
N VAL A 77 -4.91 5.91 -5.39
CA VAL A 77 -3.70 5.25 -4.86
C VAL A 77 -2.69 6.22 -4.24
N GLY A 78 -3.01 7.52 -4.19
CA GLY A 78 -2.14 8.59 -3.71
C GLY A 78 -2.26 8.87 -2.21
N ARG A 79 -1.78 10.05 -1.80
CA ARG A 79 -1.85 10.55 -0.41
C ARG A 79 -3.23 11.04 -0.01
N ASP A 80 -4.08 11.30 -0.99
CA ASP A 80 -5.45 11.78 -0.88
C ASP A 80 -6.42 10.66 -0.46
N GLN A 81 -6.04 9.88 0.56
CA GLN A 81 -6.86 8.80 1.10
C GLN A 81 -8.02 9.37 1.95
N PRO A 82 -9.19 8.70 1.95
CA PRO A 82 -10.29 9.11 2.81
C PRO A 82 -9.91 8.97 4.29
N ALA A 83 -10.61 9.69 5.15
CA ALA A 83 -10.42 9.54 6.59
C ALA A 83 -10.75 8.11 7.03
N PRO A 84 -10.00 7.53 7.99
CA PRO A 84 -10.26 6.18 8.47
C PRO A 84 -11.69 6.01 8.97
N ARG A 85 -12.38 4.95 8.55
CA ARG A 85 -13.78 4.71 8.98
C ARG A 85 -13.87 4.10 10.37
N ARG A 86 -12.86 3.32 10.76
CA ARG A 86 -12.74 2.71 12.09
C ARG A 86 -11.29 2.43 12.41
N GLU A 87 -10.79 3.14 13.41
CA GLU A 87 -9.46 2.91 13.97
C GLU A 87 -9.51 2.01 15.21
N PHE A 88 -8.37 1.42 15.52
CA PHE A 88 -8.11 0.65 16.74
C PHE A 88 -7.00 1.34 17.54
N ASP A 89 -7.06 1.18 18.87
CA ASP A 89 -6.02 1.60 19.80
C ASP A 89 -5.00 0.47 20.03
#